data_AF-A0A944GPQ6-F1
#
_entry.id   AF-A0A944GPQ6-F1
#
_cell.length_a   1.000
_cell.length_b   1.000
_cell.length_c   1.000
_cell.angle_alpha   90.00
_cell.angle_beta   90.00
_cell.angle_gamma   90.00
#
_symmetry.space_group_name_H-M   'P 1'
#
loop_
_entity.id
_entity.type
_entity.pdbx_description
1 polymer ?
#
loop_
_entity_poly.entity_id
_entity_poly.type
_entity_poly.pdbx_seq_one_letter_code
_entity_poly.pdbx_strand_id
1 'polypeptide(L)'
;MSAKKLYKKERFAGCLLGAAAGDALGSQVKTMTISQIKDCYGKKGVLKLVPEKHRKTARISDETQTMLFTVHGILWGDAAGIKTGEADCADYVFLALQQWLYTQTGGTSSVDLQWILDDEETGFPCPLLSEPALAKKRNPTKQLVQTLASIKSENSYGRVSRPINQNKLFDCLPRAVPCGLYYYSDPFMAFSVG
;
A
#
# COMPACT_ATOMS: atom_id res chain seq x y z
N MET A 1 -17.13 -2.26 -31.16
CA MET A 1 -15.70 -2.18 -30.78
C MET A 1 -15.26 -3.56 -30.30
N SER A 2 -14.34 -4.22 -31.01
CA SER A 2 -13.79 -5.51 -30.59
C SER A 2 -13.03 -5.33 -29.27
N ALA A 3 -13.37 -6.13 -28.25
CA ALA A 3 -12.70 -6.06 -26.95
C ALA A 3 -11.23 -6.47 -27.13
N LYS A 4 -10.31 -5.50 -26.96
CA LYS A 4 -8.88 -5.72 -27.04
C LYS A 4 -8.48 -6.72 -25.94
N LYS A 5 -7.83 -7.83 -26.30
CA LYS A 5 -7.34 -8.82 -25.33
C LYS A 5 -6.21 -8.18 -24.52
N LEU A 6 -6.48 -7.80 -23.28
CA LEU A 6 -5.47 -7.23 -22.37
C LEU A 6 -4.48 -8.31 -21.92
N TYR A 7 -3.20 -8.09 -22.16
CA TYR A 7 -2.10 -8.93 -21.68
C TYR A 7 -1.91 -8.77 -20.16
N LYS A 8 -1.33 -9.78 -19.49
CA LYS A 8 -1.12 -9.76 -18.03
C LYS A 8 -0.47 -8.46 -17.55
N LYS A 9 0.61 -8.01 -18.21
CA LYS A 9 1.30 -6.75 -17.90
C LYS A 9 0.39 -5.52 -17.96
N GLU A 10 -0.49 -5.45 -18.97
CA GLU A 10 -1.42 -4.33 -19.15
C GLU A 10 -2.48 -4.32 -18.04
N ARG A 11 -2.93 -5.49 -17.57
CA ARG A 11 -3.86 -5.60 -16.43
C ARG A 11 -3.21 -5.11 -15.14
N PHE A 12 -1.98 -5.53 -14.85
CA PHE A 12 -1.25 -5.07 -13.67
C PHE A 12 -1.03 -3.56 -13.70
N ALA A 13 -0.50 -3.04 -14.81
CA ALA A 13 -0.28 -1.60 -14.97
C ALA A 13 -1.59 -0.81 -14.86
N GLY A 14 -2.65 -1.27 -15.53
CA GLY A 14 -3.96 -0.63 -15.50
C GLY A 14 -4.58 -0.59 -14.12
N CYS A 15 -4.50 -1.68 -13.36
CA CYS A 15 -5.04 -1.74 -12.00
C CYS A 15 -4.24 -0.88 -11.01
N LEU A 16 -2.91 -0.92 -11.04
CA LEU A 16 -2.07 -0.08 -10.17
C LEU A 16 -2.23 1.41 -10.50
N LEU A 17 -2.22 1.79 -11.78
CA LEU A 17 -2.45 3.17 -12.21
C LEU A 17 -3.88 3.64 -11.90
N GLY A 18 -4.87 2.76 -12.10
CA GLY A 18 -6.27 3.04 -11.78
C GLY A 18 -6.47 3.25 -10.28
N ALA A 19 -5.86 2.44 -9.43
CA ALA A 19 -5.87 2.60 -7.98
C ALA A 19 -5.21 3.92 -7.57
N ALA A 20 -4.03 4.24 -8.10
CA ALA A 20 -3.35 5.49 -7.82
C ALA A 20 -4.13 6.74 -8.30
N ALA A 21 -4.81 6.64 -9.45
CA ALA A 21 -5.68 7.70 -9.94
C ALA A 21 -6.94 7.86 -9.05
N GLY A 22 -7.52 6.75 -8.59
CA GLY A 22 -8.63 6.74 -7.64
C GLY A 22 -8.26 7.39 -6.30
N ASP A 23 -7.11 7.03 -5.74
CA ASP A 23 -6.53 7.66 -4.55
C ASP A 23 -6.32 9.17 -4.77
N ALA A 24 -5.65 9.57 -5.85
CA ALA A 24 -5.40 10.98 -6.15
C ALA A 24 -6.70 11.81 -6.31
N LEU A 25 -7.78 11.18 -6.81
CA LEU A 25 -9.10 11.81 -6.94
C LEU A 25 -9.85 11.88 -5.60
N GLY A 26 -9.86 10.77 -4.85
CA GLY A 26 -10.67 10.60 -3.64
C GLY A 26 -10.04 11.21 -2.38
N SER A 27 -8.71 11.27 -2.29
CA SER A 27 -7.99 11.71 -1.08
C SER A 27 -8.35 13.12 -0.62
N GLN A 28 -8.74 14.01 -1.53
CA GLN A 28 -9.13 15.39 -1.22
C GLN A 28 -10.50 15.49 -0.58
N VAL A 29 -11.34 14.48 -0.77
CA VAL A 29 -12.73 14.43 -0.30
C VAL A 29 -12.97 13.32 0.72
N LYS A 30 -11.93 12.56 1.10
CA LYS A 30 -12.05 11.36 1.94
C LYS A 30 -12.69 11.60 3.32
N THR A 31 -12.64 12.83 3.82
CA THR A 31 -13.25 13.23 5.11
C THR A 31 -14.44 14.19 4.95
N MET A 32 -14.89 14.45 3.72
CA MET A 32 -15.99 15.38 3.43
C MET A 32 -17.31 14.63 3.34
N THR A 33 -18.39 15.25 3.84
CA THR A 33 -19.75 14.76 3.60
C THR A 33 -20.15 15.01 2.14
N ILE A 34 -21.16 14.29 1.65
CA ILE A 34 -21.70 14.51 0.31
C ILE A 34 -22.16 15.96 0.11
N SER A 35 -22.70 16.62 1.14
CA SER A 35 -23.07 18.04 1.06
C SER A 35 -21.84 18.90 0.85
N GLN A 36 -20.80 18.74 1.68
CA GLN A 36 -19.55 19.50 1.56
C GLN A 36 -18.88 19.28 0.20
N ILE A 37 -18.89 18.05 -0.32
CA ILE A 37 -18.36 17.76 -1.66
C ILE A 37 -19.15 18.54 -2.72
N LYS A 38 -20.49 18.55 -2.62
CA LYS A 38 -21.34 19.31 -3.55
C LYS A 38 -21.16 20.82 -3.42
N ASP A 39 -20.91 21.32 -2.22
CA ASP A 39 -20.68 22.74 -1.97
C ASP A 39 -19.33 23.19 -2.55
N CYS A 40 -18.28 22.37 -2.44
CA CYS A 40 -16.95 22.69 -2.96
C CYS A 40 -16.78 22.41 -4.47
N TYR A 41 -17.41 21.35 -4.99
CA TYR A 41 -17.17 20.85 -6.36
C TYR A 41 -18.41 20.89 -7.28
N GLY A 42 -19.56 21.33 -6.75
CA GLY A 42 -20.84 21.38 -7.46
C GLY A 42 -21.64 20.08 -7.37
N LYS A 43 -22.89 20.09 -7.86
CA LYS A 43 -23.86 18.98 -7.72
C LYS A 43 -23.35 17.61 -8.17
N LYS A 44 -22.42 17.58 -9.13
CA LYS A 44 -21.82 16.35 -9.69
C LYS A 44 -20.60 15.84 -8.90
N GLY A 45 -20.14 16.58 -7.89
CA GLY A 45 -18.96 16.24 -7.10
C GLY A 45 -17.65 16.38 -7.88
N VAL A 46 -16.63 15.62 -7.45
CA VAL A 46 -15.29 15.65 -8.07
C VAL A 46 -15.31 14.91 -9.41
N LEU A 47 -15.00 15.61 -10.49
CA LEU A 47 -14.99 15.04 -11.85
C LEU A 47 -13.61 14.98 -12.49
N LYS A 48 -12.62 15.63 -11.90
CA LYS A 48 -11.25 15.73 -12.43
C LYS A 48 -10.25 15.65 -11.30
N LEU A 49 -9.09 15.10 -11.62
CA LEU A 49 -7.92 15.21 -10.76
C LEU A 49 -7.60 16.69 -10.54
N VAL A 50 -7.50 17.07 -9.27
CA VAL A 50 -7.15 18.43 -8.87
C VAL A 50 -5.65 18.48 -8.61
N PRO A 51 -4.88 19.27 -9.38
CA PRO A 51 -3.44 19.40 -9.16
C PRO A 51 -3.12 19.95 -7.76
N GLU A 52 -2.00 19.54 -7.21
CA GLU A 52 -1.47 20.17 -6.00
C GLU A 52 -1.11 21.65 -6.28
N LYS A 53 -1.29 22.52 -5.30
CA LYS A 53 -0.96 23.94 -5.42
C LYS A 53 0.48 24.10 -5.92
N HIS A 54 0.67 24.89 -6.98
CA HIS A 54 1.96 25.11 -7.65
C HIS A 54 2.55 23.89 -8.38
N ARG A 55 1.78 22.84 -8.66
CA ARG A 55 2.20 21.68 -9.45
C ARG A 55 1.21 21.40 -10.58
N LYS A 56 1.69 20.70 -11.62
CA LYS A 56 0.85 20.23 -12.75
C LYS A 56 0.26 18.84 -12.52
N THR A 57 0.58 18.20 -11.40
CA THR A 57 0.22 16.81 -11.10
C THR A 57 -0.70 16.75 -9.88
N ALA A 58 -1.66 15.82 -9.90
CA ALA A 58 -2.41 15.46 -8.69
C ALA A 58 -1.55 14.64 -7.74
N ARG A 59 -1.88 14.73 -6.45
CA ARG A 59 -1.11 14.14 -5.37
C ARG A 59 -1.76 12.82 -4.94
N ILE A 60 -1.03 11.71 -5.07
CA ILE A 60 -1.37 10.44 -4.41
C ILE A 60 -1.29 10.56 -2.88
N SER A 61 -1.96 9.71 -2.10
CA SER A 61 -1.91 9.70 -0.63
C SER A 61 -1.09 8.53 -0.06
N ASP A 62 -1.22 8.33 1.25
CA ASP A 62 -0.71 7.15 1.96
C ASP A 62 -1.22 5.83 1.38
N GLU A 63 -2.39 5.82 0.74
CA GLU A 63 -2.93 4.63 0.09
C GLU A 63 -2.05 4.16 -1.06
N THR A 64 -1.68 5.03 -2.01
CA THR A 64 -0.75 4.62 -3.08
C THR A 64 0.62 4.25 -2.53
N GLN A 65 1.11 4.96 -1.50
CA GLN A 65 2.40 4.63 -0.87
C GLN A 65 2.37 3.21 -0.30
N THR A 66 1.40 2.88 0.55
CA THR A 66 1.26 1.56 1.17
C THR A 66 0.99 0.47 0.13
N MET A 67 0.24 0.76 -0.93
CA MET A 67 0.05 -0.17 -2.06
C MET A 67 1.39 -0.51 -2.74
N LEU A 68 2.25 0.48 -3.02
CA LEU A 68 3.56 0.24 -3.64
C LEU A 68 4.49 -0.57 -2.73
N PHE A 69 4.52 -0.27 -1.44
CA PHE A 69 5.27 -1.08 -0.48
C PHE A 69 4.70 -2.50 -0.35
N THR A 70 3.38 -2.68 -0.49
CA THR A 70 2.77 -4.02 -0.55
C THR A 70 3.24 -4.78 -1.80
N VAL A 71 3.30 -4.13 -2.96
CA VAL A 71 3.88 -4.73 -4.18
C VAL A 71 5.33 -5.16 -3.93
N HIS A 72 6.13 -4.30 -3.30
CA HIS A 72 7.51 -4.64 -2.95
C HIS A 72 7.58 -5.87 -2.02
N GLY A 73 6.79 -5.92 -0.96
CA GLY A 73 6.75 -7.05 -0.04
C GLY A 73 6.32 -8.36 -0.71
N ILE A 74 5.37 -8.34 -1.64
CA ILE A 74 4.98 -9.52 -2.41
C ILE A 74 6.14 -10.03 -3.28
N LEU A 75 6.82 -9.13 -4.00
CA LEU A 75 7.96 -9.49 -4.85
C LEU A 75 9.15 -9.99 -4.01
N TRP A 76 9.36 -9.39 -2.85
CA TRP A 76 10.38 -9.84 -1.90
C TRP A 76 10.07 -11.24 -1.38
N GLY A 77 8.82 -11.49 -0.97
CA GLY A 77 8.37 -12.80 -0.50
C GLY A 77 8.47 -13.89 -1.57
N ASP A 78 8.11 -13.58 -2.83
CA ASP A 78 8.29 -14.51 -3.96
C ASP A 78 9.77 -14.84 -4.20
N ALA A 79 10.64 -13.81 -4.22
CA ALA A 79 12.08 -14.00 -4.38
C ALA A 79 12.70 -14.81 -3.22
N ALA A 80 12.21 -14.62 -2.00
CA ALA A 80 12.64 -15.38 -0.83
C ALA A 80 12.11 -16.83 -0.89
N GLY A 81 10.85 -17.03 -1.29
CA GLY A 81 10.23 -18.35 -1.44
C GLY A 81 10.93 -19.23 -2.47
N ILE A 82 11.43 -18.64 -3.56
CA ILE A 82 12.29 -19.34 -4.53
C ILE A 82 13.60 -19.84 -3.87
N LYS A 83 14.15 -19.09 -2.91
CA LYS A 83 15.40 -19.42 -2.22
C LYS A 83 15.20 -20.42 -1.08
N THR A 84 14.10 -20.32 -0.33
CA THR A 84 13.91 -21.05 0.95
C THR A 84 12.83 -22.14 0.91
N GLY A 85 11.89 -22.08 -0.03
CA GLY A 85 10.76 -23.01 -0.14
C GLY A 85 9.64 -22.84 0.90
N GLU A 86 9.81 -21.97 1.91
CA GLU A 86 8.90 -21.85 3.07
C GLU A 86 8.48 -20.39 3.39
N ALA A 87 8.80 -19.42 2.53
CA ALA A 87 8.50 -18.02 2.77
C ALA A 87 6.97 -17.73 2.83
N ASP A 88 6.48 -17.20 3.95
CA ASP A 88 5.12 -16.65 4.06
C ASP A 88 5.12 -15.21 3.52
N CYS A 89 4.45 -14.97 2.39
CA CYS A 89 4.38 -13.65 1.75
C CYS A 89 3.85 -12.56 2.70
N ALA A 90 3.01 -12.90 3.69
CA ALA A 90 2.52 -11.93 4.66
C ALA A 90 3.63 -11.33 5.53
N ASP A 91 4.69 -12.10 5.83
CA ASP A 91 5.85 -11.60 6.57
C ASP A 91 6.56 -10.49 5.79
N TYR A 92 6.81 -10.71 4.51
CA TYR A 92 7.50 -9.74 3.65
C TYR A 92 6.65 -8.50 3.34
N VAL A 93 5.32 -8.65 3.23
CA VAL A 93 4.40 -7.51 3.18
C VAL A 93 4.46 -6.71 4.48
N PHE A 94 4.49 -7.37 5.63
CA PHE A 94 4.69 -6.68 6.92
C PHE A 94 6.02 -5.92 6.97
N LEU A 95 7.13 -6.56 6.58
CA LEU A 95 8.44 -5.91 6.54
C LEU A 95 8.46 -4.70 5.59
N ALA A 96 7.88 -4.82 4.40
CA ALA A 96 7.77 -3.69 3.48
C ALA A 96 6.89 -2.55 4.03
N LEU A 97 5.86 -2.86 4.81
CA LEU A 97 5.07 -1.83 5.51
C LEU A 97 5.83 -1.20 6.69
N GLN A 98 6.81 -1.89 7.28
CA GLN A 98 7.75 -1.30 8.24
C GLN A 98 8.75 -0.37 7.55
N GLN A 99 9.21 -0.70 6.33
CA GLN A 99 9.97 0.24 5.49
C GLN A 99 9.12 1.48 5.17
N TRP A 100 7.84 1.32 4.80
CA TRP A 100 6.93 2.45 4.64
C TRP A 100 6.81 3.26 5.94
N LEU A 101 6.57 2.61 7.09
CA LEU A 101 6.47 3.28 8.38
C LEU A 101 7.71 4.13 8.66
N TYR A 102 8.91 3.58 8.41
CA TYR A 102 10.18 4.30 8.53
C TYR A 102 10.19 5.58 7.69
N THR A 103 9.76 5.53 6.43
CA THR A 103 9.67 6.75 5.60
C THR A 103 8.71 7.80 6.15
N GLN A 104 7.74 7.40 6.98
CA GLN A 104 6.76 8.31 7.59
C GLN A 104 7.17 8.81 8.98
N THR A 105 7.95 8.05 9.76
CA THR A 105 8.22 8.35 11.18
C THR A 105 9.70 8.56 11.49
N GLY A 106 10.60 8.10 10.61
CA GLY A 106 12.04 8.00 10.86
C GLY A 106 12.45 6.75 11.64
N GLY A 107 11.53 5.82 11.92
CA GLY A 107 11.83 4.60 12.65
C GLY A 107 10.89 3.44 12.31
N THR A 108 11.42 2.22 12.39
CA THR A 108 10.64 0.99 12.41
C THR A 108 9.94 0.81 13.76
N SER A 109 9.01 -0.14 13.87
CA SER A 109 8.33 -0.41 15.14
C SER A 109 9.26 -0.96 16.23
N SER A 110 10.35 -1.64 15.88
CA SER A 110 11.39 -2.14 16.79
C SER A 110 12.79 -1.92 16.19
N VAL A 111 13.80 -1.80 17.06
CA VAL A 111 15.22 -1.77 16.64
C VAL A 111 15.58 -3.07 15.90
N ASP A 112 15.02 -4.20 16.34
CA ASP A 112 15.23 -5.50 15.72
C ASP A 112 14.71 -5.61 14.29
N LEU A 113 13.94 -4.62 13.81
CA LEU A 113 13.46 -4.57 12.42
C LEU A 113 14.27 -3.60 11.55
N GLN A 114 15.29 -2.91 12.08
CA GLN A 114 16.05 -1.93 11.30
C GLN A 114 16.90 -2.55 10.18
N TRP A 115 17.19 -3.85 10.27
CA TRP A 115 17.91 -4.59 9.22
C TRP A 115 17.23 -4.51 7.85
N ILE A 116 15.90 -4.30 7.81
CA ILE A 116 15.15 -4.16 6.55
C ILE A 116 15.47 -2.88 5.77
N LEU A 117 16.24 -1.97 6.36
CA LEU A 117 16.67 -0.71 5.73
C LEU A 117 18.01 -0.85 5.03
N ASP A 118 18.69 -1.99 5.19
CA ASP A 118 19.96 -2.30 4.56
C ASP A 118 19.76 -3.30 3.41
N ASP A 119 20.08 -2.86 2.20
CA ASP A 119 19.92 -3.66 0.98
C ASP A 119 20.83 -4.91 0.98
N GLU A 120 21.99 -4.87 1.64
CA GLU A 120 22.90 -6.02 1.75
C GLU A 120 22.35 -7.07 2.71
N GLU A 121 21.85 -6.65 3.87
CA GLU A 121 21.23 -7.55 4.87
C GLU A 121 19.95 -8.19 4.32
N THR A 122 19.11 -7.44 3.61
CA THR A 122 17.88 -7.99 3.02
C THR A 122 18.15 -8.91 1.82
N GLY A 123 19.25 -8.67 1.09
CA GLY A 123 19.52 -9.31 -0.20
C GLY A 123 18.42 -9.07 -1.25
N PHE A 124 17.57 -8.06 -1.04
CA PHE A 124 16.48 -7.67 -1.93
C PHE A 124 16.22 -6.15 -1.84
N PRO A 125 16.94 -5.35 -2.64
CA PRO A 125 16.91 -3.89 -2.52
C PRO A 125 15.52 -3.28 -2.62
N CYS A 126 15.24 -2.25 -1.81
CA CYS A 126 13.97 -1.52 -1.83
C CYS A 126 14.10 -0.12 -2.47
N PRO A 127 13.93 0.02 -3.80
CA PRO A 127 14.08 1.31 -4.48
C PRO A 127 13.05 2.36 -4.04
N LEU A 128 11.96 1.94 -3.38
CA LEU A 128 10.93 2.84 -2.86
C LEU A 128 11.45 3.71 -1.71
N LEU A 129 12.44 3.23 -0.94
CA LEU A 129 13.08 4.00 0.13
C LEU A 129 13.85 5.21 -0.40
N SER A 130 14.39 5.11 -1.63
CA SER A 130 15.15 6.17 -2.28
C SER A 130 14.29 7.19 -3.03
N GLU A 131 12.97 7.00 -3.13
CA GLU A 131 12.06 7.91 -3.85
C GLU A 131 11.55 9.03 -2.91
N PRO A 132 12.03 10.28 -3.05
CA PRO A 132 11.67 11.35 -2.13
C PRO A 132 10.17 11.69 -2.14
N ALA A 133 9.47 11.40 -3.23
CA ALA A 133 8.03 11.58 -3.30
C ALA A 133 7.27 10.64 -2.34
N LEU A 134 7.80 9.43 -2.06
CA LEU A 134 7.19 8.44 -1.18
C LEU A 134 7.51 8.69 0.30
N ALA A 135 8.62 9.38 0.62
CA ALA A 135 8.96 9.78 1.99
C ALA A 135 8.16 10.99 2.53
N LYS A 136 7.35 11.64 1.69
CA LYS A 136 6.46 12.71 2.15
C LYS A 136 5.30 12.13 2.94
N LYS A 137 4.98 12.73 4.10
CA LYS A 137 3.75 12.46 4.85
C LYS A 137 2.53 12.88 4.04
N ARG A 138 1.69 11.91 3.66
CA ARG A 138 0.50 12.17 2.81
C ARG A 138 -0.81 11.75 3.46
N ASN A 139 -1.03 12.26 4.67
CA ASN A 139 -2.26 12.07 5.45
C ASN A 139 -2.58 10.62 5.83
N PRO A 140 -1.60 9.82 6.30
CA PRO A 140 -1.91 8.53 6.88
C PRO A 140 -2.83 8.69 8.08
N THR A 141 -3.77 7.76 8.24
CA THR A 141 -4.60 7.75 9.44
C THR A 141 -3.72 7.47 10.66
N LYS A 142 -4.04 8.11 11.79
CA LYS A 142 -3.33 7.86 13.06
C LYS A 142 -3.40 6.37 13.43
N GLN A 143 -4.54 5.74 13.15
CA GLN A 143 -4.78 4.33 13.45
C GLN A 143 -3.87 3.39 12.65
N LEU A 144 -3.66 3.64 11.34
CA LEU A 144 -2.72 2.88 10.51
C LEU A 144 -1.30 2.94 11.08
N VAL A 145 -0.81 4.16 11.35
CA VAL A 145 0.55 4.37 11.87
C VAL A 145 0.71 3.71 13.24
N GLN A 146 -0.26 3.89 14.14
CA GLN A 146 -0.22 3.28 15.48
C GLN A 146 -0.25 1.75 15.42
N THR A 147 -1.06 1.17 14.52
CA THR A 147 -1.16 -0.28 14.36
C THR A 147 0.15 -0.87 13.86
N LEU A 148 0.78 -0.28 12.84
CA LEU A 148 2.08 -0.75 12.36
C LEU A 148 3.19 -0.55 13.41
N ALA A 149 3.16 0.57 14.14
CA ALA A 149 4.11 0.85 15.20
C ALA A 149 3.95 -0.08 16.43
N SER A 150 2.78 -0.71 16.64
CA SER A 150 2.54 -1.62 17.77
C SER A 150 3.03 -3.05 17.50
N ILE A 151 3.21 -3.44 16.25
CA ILE A 151 3.64 -4.80 15.86
C ILE A 151 5.17 -4.85 15.87
N LYS A 152 5.77 -5.52 16.86
CA LYS A 152 7.21 -5.43 17.14
C LYS A 152 8.07 -6.52 16.50
N SER A 153 7.46 -7.62 16.07
CA SER A 153 8.16 -8.75 15.47
C SER A 153 7.43 -9.28 14.24
N GLU A 154 8.19 -9.90 13.36
CA GLU A 154 7.68 -10.86 12.39
C GLU A 154 6.84 -11.92 13.15
N ASN A 155 5.70 -12.34 12.60
CA ASN A 155 4.69 -13.18 13.26
C ASN A 155 3.80 -12.53 14.34
N SER A 156 3.93 -11.24 14.67
CA SER A 156 3.01 -10.57 15.63
C SER A 156 1.90 -9.73 14.97
N TYR A 157 1.92 -9.59 13.64
CA TYR A 157 0.87 -8.90 12.90
C TYR A 157 -0.46 -9.68 12.93
N GLY A 158 -1.55 -8.97 12.60
CA GLY A 158 -2.89 -9.54 12.59
C GLY A 158 -3.08 -10.57 11.48
N ARG A 159 -3.75 -11.68 11.81
CA ARG A 159 -4.23 -12.69 10.86
C ARG A 159 -5.74 -12.83 11.02
N VAL A 160 -6.41 -13.44 10.04
CA VAL A 160 -7.86 -13.74 10.12
C VAL A 160 -8.19 -14.55 11.38
N SER A 161 -7.34 -15.53 11.73
CA SER A 161 -7.48 -16.35 12.94
C SER A 161 -7.08 -15.63 14.24
N ARG A 162 -6.36 -14.51 14.15
CA ARG A 162 -5.82 -13.75 15.28
C ARG A 162 -5.86 -12.24 15.00
N PRO A 163 -7.04 -11.60 15.11
CA PRO A 163 -7.16 -10.16 14.93
C PRO A 163 -6.41 -9.43 16.05
N ILE A 164 -5.64 -8.40 15.71
CA ILE A 164 -4.88 -7.57 16.67
C ILE A 164 -5.59 -6.25 17.01
N ASN A 165 -6.69 -5.94 16.33
CA ASN A 165 -7.54 -4.78 16.57
C ASN A 165 -8.93 -5.03 15.99
N GLN A 166 -9.86 -4.10 16.26
CA GLN A 166 -11.22 -4.10 15.68
C GLN A 166 -11.41 -2.93 14.70
N ASN A 167 -10.32 -2.46 14.07
CA ASN A 167 -10.37 -1.33 13.15
C ASN A 167 -11.18 -1.71 11.90
N LYS A 168 -12.20 -0.91 11.59
CA LYS A 168 -13.07 -1.07 10.41
C LYS A 168 -12.80 -0.02 9.34
N LEU A 169 -11.71 0.73 9.47
CA LEU A 169 -11.30 1.72 8.49
C LEU A 169 -10.75 1.05 7.22
N PHE A 170 -10.73 1.82 6.15
CA PHE A 170 -10.35 1.40 4.80
C PHE A 170 -8.83 1.27 4.60
N ASP A 171 -8.03 1.47 5.65
CA ASP A 171 -6.55 1.47 5.60
C ASP A 171 -5.95 0.15 5.08
N CYS A 172 -6.75 -0.94 5.05
CA CYS A 172 -6.35 -2.22 4.48
C CYS A 172 -6.54 -2.33 2.95
N LEU A 173 -7.42 -1.52 2.35
CA LEU A 173 -7.77 -1.61 0.93
C LEU A 173 -6.57 -1.47 -0.04
N PRO A 174 -5.55 -0.64 0.25
CA PRO A 174 -4.36 -0.54 -0.59
C PRO A 174 -3.63 -1.86 -0.80
N ARG A 175 -3.77 -2.82 0.13
CA ARG A 175 -3.17 -4.16 0.04
C ARG A 175 -3.93 -5.09 -0.90
N ALA A 176 -5.25 -4.91 -1.01
CA ALA A 176 -6.12 -5.84 -1.75
C ALA A 176 -5.82 -5.85 -3.26
N VAL A 177 -5.49 -4.70 -3.85
CA VAL A 177 -5.18 -4.59 -5.28
C VAL A 177 -3.97 -5.45 -5.68
N PRO A 178 -2.78 -5.27 -5.08
CA PRO A 178 -1.62 -6.07 -5.46
C PRO A 178 -1.77 -7.55 -5.10
N CYS A 179 -2.36 -7.90 -3.94
CA CYS A 179 -2.61 -9.29 -3.57
C CYS A 179 -3.54 -10.00 -4.56
N GLY A 180 -4.67 -9.37 -4.91
CA GLY A 180 -5.62 -9.93 -5.87
C GLY A 180 -5.08 -10.05 -7.30
N LEU A 181 -4.18 -9.14 -7.71
CA LEU A 181 -3.53 -9.22 -9.02
C LEU A 181 -2.48 -10.32 -9.08
N TYR A 182 -1.62 -10.39 -8.06
CA TYR A 182 -0.51 -11.34 -8.03
C TYR A 182 -1.00 -12.78 -7.84
N TYR A 183 -1.91 -12.99 -6.90
CA TYR A 183 -2.51 -14.29 -6.59
C TYR A 183 -3.85 -14.51 -7.32
N TYR A 184 -4.05 -13.93 -8.50
CA TYR A 184 -5.35 -13.99 -9.21
C TYR A 184 -5.86 -15.41 -9.50
N SER A 185 -4.95 -16.39 -9.58
CA SER A 185 -5.26 -17.81 -9.78
C SER A 185 -5.41 -18.60 -8.48
N ASP A 186 -5.11 -18.00 -7.33
CA ASP A 186 -5.21 -18.59 -6.00
C ASP A 186 -5.92 -17.62 -5.03
N PRO A 187 -7.26 -17.67 -4.98
CA PRO A 187 -8.05 -16.80 -4.11
C PRO A 187 -7.75 -16.97 -2.62
N PHE A 188 -7.30 -18.14 -2.18
CA PHE A 188 -6.95 -18.38 -0.78
C PHE A 188 -5.67 -17.63 -0.41
N MET A 189 -4.66 -17.69 -1.28
CA MET A 189 -3.44 -16.89 -1.11
C MET A 189 -3.70 -15.39 -1.25
N ALA A 190 -4.59 -14.98 -2.16
CA ALA A 190 -4.98 -13.57 -2.26
C ALA A 190 -5.60 -13.05 -0.94
N PHE A 191 -6.40 -13.88 -0.26
CA PHE A 191 -7.05 -13.54 1.01
C PHE A 191 -6.14 -13.66 2.24
N SER A 192 -5.13 -14.54 2.20
CA SER A 192 -4.19 -14.68 3.32
C SER A 192 -3.19 -13.52 3.41
N VAL A 193 -2.80 -12.96 2.24
CA VAL A 193 -1.80 -11.88 2.16
C VAL A 193 -2.43 -10.48 2.29
N GLY A 194 -3.65 -10.26 1.78
CA GLY A 194 -4.36 -8.97 1.80
C GLY A 194 -5.10 -8.68 3.09
#